data_AF-X1PV05-F1
#
_entry.id   AF-X1PV05-F1
#
_cell.length_a   1.000
_cell.length_b   1.000
_cell.length_c   1.000
_cell.angle_alpha   90.00
_cell.angle_beta   90.00
_cell.angle_gamma   90.00
#
_symmetry.space_group_name_H-M   'P 1'
#
loop_
_entity.id
_entity.type
_entity.pdbx_description
1 polymer ?
#
loop_
_entity_poly.entity_id
_entity_poly.type
_entity_poly.pdbx_seq_one_letter_code
_entity_poly.pdbx_strand_id
1 'polypeptide(L)'
;KPFTMALFAWLFLSLVFGRFLTPEQIEQYRAGTILLGVAPCTAMVLVWSYLAKGNMGHTLVMTAVNSLTMVVLYAPLAVLLLGISGIRVPWDTIALSVAIYIVTPLIAGYLTRRWTIRRKGLEWFESRLEPNLGKVSVIALLITLIVLFIYQGHIIVELPAIVGMITLAILVNILVVFGITYLAARIMKLRYADAIPAAIIAGSNHFEVAIAVATTLFGVASGAALATVVGVLTEVPIMLLLVWISLSTRKTFPGHLQ
;
A
#
# COMPACT_ATOMS: atom_id res chain seq x y z
N LYS A 1 1.61 -11.34 1.27
CA LYS A 1 2.22 -10.02 0.97
C LYS A 1 3.18 -9.54 2.06
N PRO A 2 2.81 -9.41 3.35
CA PRO A 2 3.73 -8.84 4.35
C PRO A 2 5.02 -9.64 4.52
N PHE A 3 4.91 -10.97 4.56
CA PHE A 3 6.06 -11.88 4.66
C PHE A 3 6.96 -11.86 3.43
N THR A 4 6.39 -11.81 2.22
CA THR A 4 7.18 -11.73 0.98
C THR A 4 7.91 -10.40 0.89
N MET A 5 7.28 -9.30 1.33
CA MET A 5 7.94 -8.00 1.38
C MET A 5 9.11 -8.02 2.37
N ALA A 6 8.92 -8.58 3.57
CA ALA A 6 10.00 -8.73 4.54
C ALA A 6 11.16 -9.59 4.02
N LEU A 7 10.84 -10.70 3.33
CA LEU A 7 11.81 -11.57 2.69
C LEU A 7 12.62 -10.84 1.61
N PHE A 8 11.96 -10.15 0.68
CA PHE A 8 12.63 -9.43 -0.39
C PHE A 8 13.40 -8.20 0.12
N ALA A 9 12.88 -7.51 1.13
CA ALA A 9 13.61 -6.44 1.81
C ALA A 9 14.91 -6.97 2.42
N TRP A 10 14.87 -8.10 3.13
CA TRP A 10 16.07 -8.75 3.66
C TRP A 10 17.01 -9.23 2.55
N LEU A 11 16.50 -9.96 1.55
CA LEU A 11 17.31 -10.51 0.46
C LEU A 11 18.04 -9.41 -0.31
N PHE A 12 17.33 -8.38 -0.77
CA PHE A 12 17.92 -7.34 -1.59
C PHE A 12 18.75 -6.36 -0.75
N LEU A 13 18.23 -5.86 0.37
CA LEU A 13 18.93 -4.81 1.12
C LEU A 13 20.05 -5.37 2.01
N SER A 14 19.93 -6.58 2.54
CA SER A 14 20.96 -7.19 3.40
C SER A 14 21.95 -8.07 2.64
N LEU A 15 21.53 -8.86 1.65
CA LEU A 15 22.43 -9.78 0.94
C LEU A 15 22.97 -9.21 -0.37
N VAL A 16 22.07 -8.76 -1.26
CA VAL A 16 22.48 -8.28 -2.59
C VAL A 16 23.22 -6.94 -2.49
N PHE A 17 22.66 -6.01 -1.72
CA PHE A 17 23.16 -4.64 -1.61
C PHE A 17 23.86 -4.35 -0.27
N GLY A 18 23.99 -5.33 0.61
CA GLY A 18 24.56 -5.14 1.94
C GLY A 18 26.00 -4.60 1.94
N ARG A 19 26.75 -4.76 0.85
CA ARG A 19 28.10 -4.20 0.69
C ARG A 19 28.12 -2.69 0.38
N PHE A 20 27.00 -2.14 -0.10
CA PHE A 20 26.88 -0.74 -0.52
C PHE A 20 26.16 0.13 0.52
N LEU A 21 25.65 -0.49 1.59
CA LEU A 21 24.81 0.16 2.59
C LEU A 21 25.42 -0.02 3.98
N THR A 22 25.27 0.99 4.84
CA THR A 22 25.62 0.84 6.26
C THR A 22 24.61 -0.04 6.98
N PRO A 23 24.98 -0.70 8.10
CA PRO A 23 24.03 -1.51 8.88
C PRO A 23 22.77 -0.73 9.29
N GLU A 24 22.93 0.54 9.66
CA GLU A 24 21.81 1.42 10.03
C GLU A 24 20.89 1.72 8.84
N GLN A 25 21.46 1.98 7.66
CA GLN A 25 20.68 2.18 6.43
C GLN A 25 19.89 0.92 6.07
N ILE A 26 20.51 -0.26 6.14
CA ILE A 26 19.86 -1.54 5.86
C ILE A 26 18.68 -1.74 6.82
N GLU A 27 18.87 -1.46 8.11
CA GLU A 27 17.83 -1.58 9.12
C GLU A 27 16.64 -0.65 8.81
N GLN A 28 16.91 0.64 8.58
CA GLN A 28 15.86 1.63 8.32
C GLN A 28 15.13 1.37 6.99
N TYR A 29 15.84 1.04 5.91
CA TYR A 29 15.22 0.74 4.62
C TYR A 29 14.37 -0.54 4.67
N ARG A 30 14.82 -1.56 5.43
CA ARG A 30 14.01 -2.75 5.69
C ARG A 30 12.77 -2.42 6.52
N ALA A 31 12.91 -1.58 7.56
CA ALA A 31 11.77 -1.16 8.35
C ALA A 31 10.69 -0.49 7.49
N GLY A 32 11.08 0.49 6.68
CA GLY A 32 10.15 1.22 5.81
C GLY A 32 9.49 0.32 4.76
N THR A 33 10.26 -0.57 4.12
CA THR A 33 9.69 -1.53 3.15
C THR A 33 8.75 -2.54 3.80
N ILE A 34 9.04 -3.02 5.02
CA ILE A 34 8.13 -3.88 5.78
C ILE A 34 6.84 -3.14 6.13
N LEU A 35 6.93 -1.91 6.66
CA LEU A 35 5.76 -1.10 6.99
C LEU A 35 4.88 -0.84 5.75
N LEU A 36 5.49 -0.63 4.58
CA LEU A 36 4.80 -0.55 3.30
C LEU A 36 4.11 -1.87 2.93
N GLY A 37 4.79 -3.01 3.08
CA GLY A 37 4.26 -4.33 2.77
C GLY A 37 3.14 -4.82 3.69
N VAL A 38 3.10 -4.33 4.93
CA VAL A 38 2.02 -4.65 5.89
C VAL A 38 0.74 -3.86 5.55
N ALA A 39 0.85 -2.71 4.90
CA ALA A 39 -0.29 -1.85 4.56
C ALA A 39 -0.97 -2.30 3.24
N PRO A 40 -2.19 -2.89 3.28
CA PRO A 40 -2.93 -3.22 2.05
C PRO A 40 -3.54 -1.95 1.42
N CYS A 41 -3.43 -1.81 0.11
CA CYS A 41 -4.02 -0.69 -0.63
C CYS A 41 -5.57 -0.74 -0.58
N THR A 42 -6.20 0.44 -0.50
CA THR A 42 -7.66 0.55 -0.36
C THR A 42 -8.31 1.32 -1.51
N ALA A 43 -7.85 2.54 -1.80
CA ALA A 43 -8.49 3.40 -2.81
C ALA A 43 -7.96 3.16 -4.23
N MET A 44 -6.64 3.18 -4.40
CA MET A 44 -6.00 3.18 -5.72
C MET A 44 -6.27 1.90 -6.52
N VAL A 45 -6.44 0.77 -5.82
CA VAL A 45 -6.79 -0.54 -6.41
C VAL A 45 -8.12 -0.52 -7.17
N LEU A 46 -9.04 0.39 -6.84
CA LEU A 46 -10.28 0.57 -7.61
C LEU A 46 -9.98 1.12 -9.00
N VAL A 47 -9.08 2.10 -9.10
CA VAL A 47 -8.66 2.69 -10.39
C VAL A 47 -7.92 1.66 -11.22
N TRP A 48 -6.98 0.93 -10.62
CA TRP A 48 -6.23 -0.13 -11.30
C TRP A 48 -7.14 -1.25 -11.80
N SER A 49 -8.08 -1.71 -10.97
CA SER A 49 -9.04 -2.74 -11.35
C SER A 49 -9.99 -2.26 -12.44
N TYR A 50 -10.42 -1.00 -12.38
CA TYR A 50 -11.22 -0.38 -13.44
C TYR A 50 -10.48 -0.35 -14.77
N LEU A 51 -9.24 0.17 -14.79
CA LEU A 51 -8.41 0.23 -15.99
C LEU A 51 -8.10 -1.17 -16.54
N ALA A 52 -7.92 -2.17 -15.68
CA ALA A 52 -7.69 -3.54 -16.07
C ALA A 52 -8.98 -4.30 -16.46
N LYS A 53 -10.15 -3.66 -16.49
CA LYS A 53 -11.46 -4.29 -16.81
C LYS A 53 -11.83 -5.43 -15.84
N GLY A 54 -11.56 -5.23 -14.55
CA GLY A 54 -11.93 -6.12 -13.46
C GLY A 54 -13.37 -5.93 -12.98
N ASN A 55 -13.82 -6.88 -12.14
CA ASN A 55 -15.10 -6.82 -11.45
C ASN A 55 -15.02 -5.80 -10.30
N MET A 56 -15.68 -4.66 -10.47
CA MET A 56 -15.67 -3.57 -9.50
C MET A 56 -16.38 -3.94 -8.19
N GLY A 57 -17.43 -4.76 -8.24
CA GLY A 57 -18.10 -5.26 -7.04
C GLY A 57 -17.18 -6.15 -6.21
N HIS A 58 -16.46 -7.07 -6.86
CA HIS A 58 -15.46 -7.90 -6.19
C HIS A 58 -14.31 -7.05 -5.60
N THR A 59 -13.83 -6.06 -6.37
CA THR A 59 -12.78 -5.14 -5.92
C THR A 59 -13.21 -4.41 -4.65
N LEU A 60 -14.43 -3.86 -4.64
CA LEU A 60 -14.97 -3.13 -3.49
C LEU A 60 -15.05 -4.00 -2.23
N VAL A 61 -15.57 -5.22 -2.36
CA VAL A 61 -15.68 -6.17 -1.23
C VAL A 61 -14.30 -6.53 -0.69
N MET A 62 -13.34 -6.86 -1.56
CA MET A 62 -11.98 -7.20 -1.15
C MET A 62 -11.26 -6.02 -0.49
N THR A 63 -11.42 -4.81 -1.01
CA THR A 63 -10.92 -3.58 -0.40
C THR A 63 -11.51 -3.37 1.01
N ALA A 64 -12.81 -3.59 1.19
CA ALA A 64 -13.46 -3.44 2.49
C ALA A 64 -12.93 -4.46 3.50
N VAL A 65 -12.79 -5.73 3.09
CA VAL A 65 -12.21 -6.80 3.92
C VAL A 65 -10.77 -6.46 4.32
N ASN A 66 -9.96 -6.00 3.38
CA ASN A 66 -8.58 -5.57 3.65
C ASN A 66 -8.52 -4.41 4.64
N SER A 67 -9.38 -3.41 4.47
CA SER A 67 -9.44 -2.24 5.36
C SER A 67 -9.82 -2.66 6.79
N LEU A 68 -10.80 -3.55 6.94
CA LEU A 68 -11.21 -4.06 8.25
C LEU A 68 -10.10 -4.91 8.90
N THR A 69 -9.49 -5.77 8.09
CA THR A 69 -8.38 -6.63 8.54
C THR A 69 -7.18 -5.79 9.00
N MET A 70 -6.91 -4.68 8.32
CA MET A 70 -5.81 -3.77 8.64
C MET A 70 -5.95 -3.14 10.04
N VAL A 71 -7.17 -2.80 10.49
CA VAL A 71 -7.41 -2.23 11.83
C VAL A 71 -6.86 -3.13 12.93
N VAL A 72 -6.97 -4.45 12.76
CA VAL A 72 -6.58 -5.43 13.77
C VAL A 72 -5.17 -5.97 13.50
N LEU A 73 -4.84 -6.29 12.25
CA LEU A 73 -3.61 -7.02 11.92
C LEU A 73 -2.42 -6.13 11.63
N TYR A 74 -2.60 -4.84 11.33
CA TYR A 74 -1.47 -3.96 10.96
C TYR A 74 -0.42 -3.88 12.07
N ALA A 75 -0.82 -3.51 13.30
CA ALA A 75 0.10 -3.39 14.42
C ALA A 75 0.78 -4.73 14.80
N PRO A 76 0.04 -5.84 14.99
CA PRO A 76 0.65 -7.15 15.25
C PRO A 76 1.64 -7.59 14.19
N LEU A 77 1.29 -7.45 12.90
CA LEU A 77 2.16 -7.87 11.80
C LEU A 77 3.39 -6.97 11.66
N ALA A 78 3.24 -5.66 11.86
CA ALA A 78 4.37 -4.75 11.84
C ALA A 78 5.36 -5.09 12.96
N VAL A 79 4.89 -5.30 14.19
CA VAL A 79 5.75 -5.66 15.33
C VAL A 79 6.42 -7.01 15.13
N LEU A 80 5.68 -8.00 14.66
CA LEU A 80 6.22 -9.33 14.39
C LEU A 80 7.34 -9.27 13.34
N LEU A 81 7.10 -8.63 12.19
CA LEU A 81 8.05 -8.61 11.08
C LEU A 81 9.27 -7.70 11.33
N LEU A 82 9.06 -6.58 12.03
CA LEU A 82 10.16 -5.72 12.47
C LEU A 82 10.99 -6.42 13.55
N GLY A 83 10.35 -7.10 14.50
CA GLY A 83 11.01 -7.87 15.55
C GLY A 83 11.85 -9.03 14.99
N ILE A 84 11.32 -9.79 14.02
CA ILE A 84 12.09 -10.83 13.29
C ILE A 84 13.28 -10.22 12.55
N SER A 85 13.16 -8.96 12.11
CA SER A 85 14.24 -8.23 11.44
C SER A 85 15.29 -7.64 12.39
N GLY A 86 15.13 -7.83 13.71
CA GLY A 86 16.04 -7.29 14.74
C GLY A 86 15.68 -5.87 15.20
N ILE A 87 14.62 -5.28 14.65
CA ILE A 87 14.23 -3.88 14.86
C ILE A 87 13.24 -3.83 16.02
N ARG A 88 13.69 -3.32 17.17
CA ARG A 88 12.84 -3.18 18.35
C ARG A 88 12.08 -1.87 18.28
N VAL A 89 10.77 -1.97 18.04
CA VAL A 89 9.86 -0.83 18.08
C VAL A 89 8.92 -0.99 19.28
N PRO A 90 8.70 0.06 20.09
CA PRO A 90 7.77 0.00 21.20
C PRO A 90 6.35 -0.33 20.72
N TRP A 91 5.73 -1.35 21.30
CA TRP A 91 4.35 -1.75 20.99
C TRP A 91 3.38 -0.57 21.18
N ASP A 92 3.57 0.18 22.26
CA ASP A 92 2.73 1.32 22.63
C ASP A 92 2.72 2.40 21.55
N THR A 93 3.88 2.69 20.94
CA THR A 93 3.98 3.69 19.87
C THR A 93 3.25 3.23 18.61
N ILE A 94 3.40 1.97 18.21
CA ILE A 94 2.70 1.43 17.03
C ILE A 94 1.20 1.40 17.27
N ALA A 95 0.76 0.94 18.44
CA ALA A 95 -0.65 0.91 18.81
C ALA A 95 -1.27 2.31 18.84
N LEU A 96 -0.55 3.30 19.40
CA LEU A 96 -0.98 4.69 19.42
C LEU A 96 -1.06 5.27 18.00
N SER A 97 -0.06 5.03 17.14
CA SER A 97 -0.10 5.46 15.74
C SER A 97 -1.31 4.87 15.01
N VAL A 98 -1.58 3.56 15.17
CA VAL A 98 -2.77 2.93 14.56
C VAL A 98 -4.07 3.52 15.10
N ALA A 99 -4.16 3.76 16.41
CA ALA A 99 -5.34 4.36 17.02
C ALA A 99 -5.60 5.79 16.48
N ILE A 100 -4.55 6.59 16.34
CA ILE A 100 -4.65 7.97 15.84
C ILE A 100 -4.90 8.02 14.33
N TYR A 101 -4.16 7.26 13.53
CA TYR A 101 -4.18 7.37 12.07
C TYR A 101 -5.22 6.49 11.38
N ILE A 102 -5.68 5.41 12.01
CA ILE A 102 -6.64 4.47 11.42
C ILE A 102 -7.97 4.49 12.18
N VAL A 103 -7.94 4.24 13.49
CA VAL A 103 -9.17 4.06 14.27
C VAL A 103 -9.94 5.38 14.42
N THR A 104 -9.25 6.47 14.74
CA THR A 104 -9.88 7.77 14.96
C THR A 104 -10.58 8.30 13.69
N PRO A 105 -9.95 8.33 12.50
CA PRO A 105 -10.63 8.74 11.27
C PRO A 105 -11.79 7.82 10.88
N LEU A 106 -11.68 6.51 11.14
CA LEU A 106 -12.74 5.55 10.85
C LEU A 106 -13.98 5.80 11.73
N ILE A 107 -13.78 6.00 13.04
CA ILE A 107 -14.87 6.33 13.97
C ILE A 107 -15.49 7.67 13.60
N ALA A 108 -14.68 8.70 13.33
CA ALA A 108 -15.16 10.01 12.92
C ALA A 108 -15.97 9.94 11.62
N GLY A 109 -15.51 9.18 10.62
CA GLY A 109 -16.22 8.95 9.36
C GLY A 109 -17.55 8.22 9.57
N TYR A 110 -17.57 7.16 10.39
CA TYR A 110 -18.79 6.43 10.72
C TYR A 110 -19.83 7.30 11.45
N LEU A 111 -19.39 8.05 12.46
CA LEU A 111 -20.26 8.96 13.21
C LEU A 111 -20.80 10.07 12.32
N THR A 112 -19.95 10.66 11.47
CA THR A 112 -20.35 11.68 10.49
C THR A 112 -21.41 11.15 9.53
N ARG A 113 -21.20 9.96 8.96
CA ARG A 113 -22.18 9.31 8.08
C ARG A 113 -23.50 9.05 8.81
N ARG A 114 -23.45 8.43 9.98
CA ARG A 114 -24.65 8.08 10.77
C ARG A 114 -25.45 9.31 11.18
N TRP A 115 -24.77 10.37 11.60
CA TRP A 115 -25.41 11.61 12.05
C TRP A 115 -26.01 12.40 10.89
N THR A 116 -25.27 12.53 9.78
CA THR A 116 -25.76 13.24 8.59
C THR A 116 -26.96 12.53 7.96
N ILE A 117 -26.91 11.20 7.78
CA ILE A 117 -28.04 10.45 7.21
C ILE A 117 -29.28 10.59 8.11
N ARG A 118 -29.11 10.53 9.43
CA ARG A 118 -30.23 10.73 10.38
C ARG A 118 -30.85 12.12 10.32
N ARG A 119 -30.06 13.17 10.05
CA ARG A 119 -30.53 14.56 10.05
C ARG A 119 -31.03 15.07 8.70
N LYS A 120 -30.42 14.62 7.60
CA LYS A 120 -30.62 15.19 6.26
C LYS A 120 -31.02 14.16 5.20
N GLY A 121 -31.11 12.88 5.56
CA GLY A 121 -31.42 11.80 4.63
C GLY A 121 -30.22 11.31 3.82
N LEU A 122 -30.41 10.19 3.12
CA LEU A 122 -29.38 9.53 2.32
C LEU A 122 -29.03 10.33 1.05
N GLU A 123 -30.04 10.83 0.34
CA GLU A 123 -29.85 11.60 -0.90
C GLU A 123 -29.00 12.85 -0.69
N TRP A 124 -29.17 13.54 0.44
CA TRP A 124 -28.34 14.71 0.76
C TRP A 124 -26.89 14.31 1.05
N PHE A 125 -26.67 13.18 1.74
CA PHE A 125 -25.33 12.67 2.02
C PHE A 125 -24.58 12.37 0.71
N GLU A 126 -25.20 11.62 -0.21
CA GLU A 126 -24.61 11.20 -1.49
C GLU A 126 -24.43 12.36 -2.47
N SER A 127 -25.36 13.33 -2.51
CA SER A 127 -25.30 14.45 -3.46
C SER A 127 -24.42 15.63 -3.00
N ARG A 128 -24.27 15.86 -1.69
CA ARG A 128 -23.57 17.05 -1.17
C ARG A 128 -22.34 16.73 -0.34
N LEU A 129 -22.42 15.79 0.61
CA LEU A 129 -21.33 15.56 1.56
C LEU A 129 -20.26 14.66 0.97
N GLU A 130 -20.65 13.50 0.43
CA GLU A 130 -19.73 12.51 -0.14
C GLU A 130 -18.82 13.09 -1.24
N PRO A 131 -19.33 13.83 -2.26
CA PRO A 131 -18.47 14.33 -3.33
C PRO A 131 -17.47 15.39 -2.84
N ASN A 132 -17.88 16.20 -1.86
CA ASN A 132 -17.01 17.24 -1.29
C ASN A 132 -15.92 16.62 -0.40
N LEU A 133 -16.26 15.62 0.41
CA LEU A 133 -15.26 14.87 1.19
C LEU A 133 -14.25 14.17 0.29
N GLY A 134 -14.71 13.62 -0.84
CA GLY A 134 -13.82 13.04 -1.86
C GLY A 134 -12.79 14.05 -2.38
N LYS A 135 -13.23 15.27 -2.76
CA LYS A 135 -12.33 16.35 -3.20
C LYS A 135 -11.33 16.76 -2.10
N VAL A 136 -11.81 16.93 -0.86
CA VAL A 136 -10.95 17.28 0.28
C VAL A 136 -9.91 16.19 0.54
N SER A 137 -10.30 14.91 0.45
CA SER A 137 -9.37 13.79 0.61
C SER A 137 -8.27 13.80 -0.44
N VAL A 138 -8.60 14.07 -1.71
CA VAL A 138 -7.60 14.17 -2.78
C VAL A 138 -6.66 15.36 -2.55
N ILE A 139 -7.18 16.52 -2.14
CA ILE A 139 -6.37 17.70 -1.84
C ILE A 139 -5.41 17.41 -0.66
N ALA A 140 -5.92 16.82 0.44
CA ALA A 140 -5.10 16.49 1.61
C ALA A 140 -4.00 15.46 1.28
N LEU A 141 -4.32 14.47 0.44
CA LEU A 141 -3.36 13.50 -0.07
C LEU A 141 -2.24 14.18 -0.88
N LEU A 142 -2.61 15.04 -1.83
CA LEU A 142 -1.65 15.77 -2.67
C LEU A 142 -0.76 16.70 -1.84
N ILE A 143 -1.33 17.40 -0.86
CA ILE A 143 -0.54 18.23 0.08
C ILE A 143 0.47 17.38 0.84
N THR A 144 0.04 16.24 1.41
CA THR A 144 0.92 15.32 2.14
C THR A 144 2.06 14.84 1.24
N LEU A 145 1.75 14.47 0.01
CA LEU A 145 2.72 14.02 -0.98
C LEU A 145 3.74 15.11 -1.32
N ILE A 146 3.28 16.34 -1.58
CA ILE A 146 4.15 17.49 -1.86
C ILE A 146 5.09 17.75 -0.69
N VAL A 147 4.55 17.85 0.53
CA VAL A 147 5.34 18.10 1.75
C VAL A 147 6.43 17.04 1.91
N LEU A 148 6.06 15.78 1.74
CA LEU A 148 6.98 14.66 1.89
C LEU A 148 8.07 14.65 0.80
N PHE A 149 7.75 14.96 -0.45
CA PHE A 149 8.76 15.13 -1.50
C PHE A 149 9.65 16.36 -1.29
N ILE A 150 9.16 17.42 -0.66
CA ILE A 150 10.02 18.56 -0.30
C ILE A 150 11.05 18.12 0.74
N TYR A 151 10.65 17.37 1.76
CA TYR A 151 11.56 16.89 2.81
C TYR A 151 12.54 15.81 2.33
N GLN A 152 12.12 14.94 1.42
CA GLN A 152 12.91 13.79 0.96
C GLN A 152 13.55 14.01 -0.43
N GLY A 153 13.19 15.07 -1.14
CA GLY A 153 13.59 15.32 -2.53
C GLY A 153 15.08 15.47 -2.72
N HIS A 154 15.77 16.14 -1.78
CA HIS A 154 17.23 16.26 -1.80
C HIS A 154 17.92 14.89 -1.77
N ILE A 155 17.49 14.03 -0.85
CA ILE A 155 18.04 12.68 -0.67
C ILE A 155 17.78 11.82 -1.91
N ILE A 156 16.59 11.95 -2.52
CA ILE A 156 16.22 11.22 -3.75
C ILE A 156 17.13 11.60 -4.92
N VAL A 157 17.49 12.89 -5.04
CA VAL A 157 18.34 13.40 -6.13
C VAL A 157 19.82 13.08 -5.90
N GLU A 158 20.31 13.20 -4.67
CA GLU A 158 21.72 12.95 -4.34
C GLU A 158 22.10 11.47 -4.31
N LEU A 159 21.16 10.59 -3.92
CA LEU A 159 21.42 9.16 -3.71
C LEU A 159 20.56 8.28 -4.63
N PRO A 160 20.63 8.45 -5.97
CA PRO A 160 19.79 7.70 -6.91
C PRO A 160 20.07 6.19 -6.87
N ALA A 161 21.31 5.81 -6.53
CA ALA A 161 21.67 4.40 -6.35
C ALA A 161 20.87 3.74 -5.22
N ILE A 162 20.69 4.44 -4.08
CA ILE A 162 19.91 3.93 -2.94
C ILE A 162 18.45 3.80 -3.31
N VAL A 163 17.89 4.80 -3.98
CA VAL A 163 16.53 4.76 -4.50
C VAL A 163 16.34 3.54 -5.42
N GLY A 164 17.29 3.29 -6.33
CA GLY A 164 17.27 2.12 -7.20
C GLY A 164 17.32 0.79 -6.45
N MET A 165 18.13 0.68 -5.39
CA MET A 165 18.23 -0.53 -4.56
C MET A 165 16.92 -0.84 -3.82
N ILE A 166 16.29 0.19 -3.22
CA ILE A 166 14.98 0.06 -2.57
C ILE A 166 13.89 -0.27 -3.60
N THR A 167 13.90 0.43 -4.73
CA THR A 167 12.97 0.22 -5.84
C THR A 167 13.00 -1.23 -6.31
N LEU A 168 14.18 -1.83 -6.45
CA LEU A 168 14.30 -3.22 -6.90
C LEU A 168 13.66 -4.19 -5.92
N ALA A 169 13.87 -4.02 -4.62
CA ALA A 169 13.26 -4.86 -3.59
C ALA A 169 11.72 -4.80 -3.64
N ILE A 170 11.17 -3.58 -3.76
CA ILE A 170 9.73 -3.34 -3.85
C ILE A 170 9.16 -3.92 -5.16
N LEU A 171 9.81 -3.63 -6.30
CA LEU A 171 9.42 -4.10 -7.63
C LEU A 171 9.30 -5.63 -7.68
N VAL A 172 10.34 -6.33 -7.20
CA VAL A 172 10.34 -7.80 -7.20
C VAL A 172 9.21 -8.34 -6.35
N ASN A 173 8.97 -7.76 -5.16
CA ASN A 173 7.84 -8.17 -4.33
C ASN A 173 6.49 -7.96 -5.04
N ILE A 174 6.28 -6.79 -5.66
CA ILE A 174 5.02 -6.47 -6.37
C ILE A 174 4.79 -7.49 -7.50
N LEU A 175 5.80 -7.71 -8.35
CA LEU A 175 5.70 -8.64 -9.48
C LEU A 175 5.47 -10.09 -9.03
N VAL A 176 6.17 -10.54 -7.99
CA VAL A 176 6.04 -11.91 -7.47
C VAL A 176 4.67 -12.12 -6.85
N VAL A 177 4.21 -11.23 -5.98
CA VAL A 177 2.91 -11.37 -5.31
C VAL A 177 1.76 -11.25 -6.31
N PHE A 178 1.86 -10.31 -7.25
CA PHE A 178 0.92 -10.20 -8.36
C PHE A 178 0.91 -11.49 -9.18
N GLY A 179 2.07 -11.96 -9.64
CA GLY A 179 2.20 -13.13 -10.49
C GLY A 179 1.70 -14.41 -9.84
N ILE A 180 2.03 -14.65 -8.58
CA ILE A 180 1.54 -15.80 -7.80
C ILE A 180 0.01 -15.74 -7.70
N THR A 181 -0.54 -14.59 -7.34
CA THR A 181 -2.00 -14.44 -7.16
C THR A 181 -2.74 -14.59 -8.48
N TYR A 182 -2.22 -14.00 -9.55
CA TYR A 182 -2.79 -14.06 -10.90
C TYR A 182 -2.74 -15.48 -11.47
N LEU A 183 -1.62 -16.19 -11.30
CA LEU A 183 -1.46 -17.56 -11.74
C LEU A 183 -2.32 -18.53 -10.90
N ALA A 184 -2.37 -18.34 -9.58
CA ALA A 184 -3.24 -19.13 -8.70
C ALA A 184 -4.71 -18.99 -9.11
N ALA A 185 -5.16 -17.76 -9.37
CA ALA A 185 -6.51 -17.50 -9.87
C ALA A 185 -6.80 -18.21 -11.21
N ARG A 186 -5.79 -18.27 -12.10
CA ARG A 186 -5.88 -19.00 -13.37
C ARG A 186 -5.96 -20.51 -13.17
N ILE A 187 -5.15 -21.08 -12.28
CA ILE A 187 -5.17 -22.51 -11.94
C ILE A 187 -6.52 -22.90 -11.32
N MET A 188 -7.09 -22.02 -10.50
CA MET A 188 -8.44 -22.16 -9.93
C MET A 188 -9.57 -21.94 -10.95
N LYS A 189 -9.24 -21.68 -12.23
CA LYS A 189 -10.18 -21.44 -13.33
C LYS A 189 -11.15 -20.29 -13.09
N LEU A 190 -10.74 -19.28 -12.34
CA LEU A 190 -11.52 -18.05 -12.18
C LEU A 190 -11.62 -17.31 -13.52
N ARG A 191 -12.70 -16.55 -13.72
CA ARG A 191 -12.81 -15.64 -14.86
C ARG A 191 -11.82 -14.50 -14.70
N TYR A 192 -11.30 -13.96 -15.80
CA TYR A 192 -10.37 -12.81 -15.76
C TYR A 192 -10.89 -11.66 -14.90
N ALA A 193 -12.16 -11.29 -15.07
CA ALA A 193 -12.77 -10.18 -14.34
C ALA A 193 -12.75 -10.38 -12.81
N ASP A 194 -12.76 -11.63 -12.35
CA ASP A 194 -12.73 -11.96 -10.92
C ASP A 194 -11.29 -12.22 -10.43
N ALA A 195 -10.39 -12.66 -11.31
CA ALA A 195 -8.98 -12.88 -11.02
C ALA A 195 -8.17 -11.57 -10.89
N ILE A 196 -8.44 -10.59 -11.75
CA ILE A 196 -7.64 -9.37 -11.81
C ILE A 196 -7.74 -8.49 -10.55
N PRO A 197 -8.90 -8.30 -9.89
CA PRO A 197 -8.98 -7.55 -8.64
C PRO A 197 -8.11 -8.18 -7.55
N ALA A 198 -8.13 -9.51 -7.42
CA ALA A 198 -7.33 -10.21 -6.41
C ALA A 198 -5.83 -9.99 -6.64
N ALA A 199 -5.36 -10.10 -7.89
CA ALA A 199 -3.95 -9.90 -8.22
C ALA A 199 -3.49 -8.45 -8.03
N ILE A 200 -4.29 -7.46 -8.46
CA ILE A 200 -4.00 -6.04 -8.28
C ILE A 200 -3.94 -5.68 -6.79
N ILE A 201 -4.93 -6.11 -6.02
CA ILE A 201 -4.98 -5.87 -4.57
C ILE A 201 -3.78 -6.50 -3.87
N ALA A 202 -3.35 -7.68 -4.30
CA ALA A 202 -2.18 -8.35 -3.74
C ALA A 202 -0.87 -7.62 -4.08
N GLY A 203 -0.78 -6.99 -5.26
CA GLY A 203 0.39 -6.23 -5.69
C GLY A 203 0.50 -4.82 -5.09
N SER A 204 -0.62 -4.16 -4.78
CA SER A 204 -0.63 -2.76 -4.33
C SER A 204 -0.41 -2.57 -2.83
N ASN A 205 0.10 -1.40 -2.44
CA ASN A 205 0.35 -0.99 -1.05
C ASN A 205 -0.37 0.32 -0.71
N HIS A 206 -0.50 0.57 0.60
CA HIS A 206 -1.08 1.80 1.14
C HIS A 206 0.04 2.65 1.71
N PHE A 207 0.50 3.60 0.90
CA PHE A 207 1.68 4.37 1.23
C PHE A 207 1.42 5.41 2.30
N GLU A 208 0.23 6.00 2.35
CA GLU A 208 -0.14 7.05 3.29
C GLU A 208 0.01 6.58 4.75
N VAL A 209 -0.55 5.41 5.06
CA VAL A 209 -0.40 4.82 6.39
C VAL A 209 1.04 4.40 6.66
N ALA A 210 1.72 3.81 5.67
CA ALA A 210 3.11 3.39 5.84
C ALA A 210 4.03 4.58 6.16
N ILE A 211 3.86 5.70 5.46
CA ILE A 211 4.55 6.97 5.69
C ILE A 211 4.21 7.51 7.09
N ALA A 212 2.93 7.59 7.45
CA ALA A 212 2.52 8.11 8.76
C ALA A 212 3.15 7.32 9.91
N VAL A 213 3.16 5.99 9.80
CA VAL A 213 3.76 5.11 10.81
C VAL A 213 5.29 5.21 10.78
N ALA A 214 5.93 5.18 9.61
CA ALA A 214 7.39 5.30 9.49
C ALA A 214 7.91 6.63 10.05
N THR A 215 7.24 7.74 9.74
CA THR A 215 7.59 9.07 10.25
C THR A 215 7.35 9.22 11.75
N THR A 216 6.31 8.58 12.29
CA THR A 216 6.06 8.59 13.74
C THR A 216 7.09 7.77 14.51
N LEU A 217 7.55 6.64 13.95
CA LEU A 217 8.47 5.72 14.62
C LEU A 217 9.95 6.09 14.46
N PHE A 218 10.35 6.52 13.27
CA PHE A 218 11.74 6.73 12.91
C PHE A 218 12.07 8.20 12.60
N GLY A 219 11.06 9.06 12.47
CA GLY A 219 11.21 10.46 12.11
C GLY A 219 11.13 10.72 10.61
N VAL A 220 10.85 11.98 10.24
CA VAL A 220 10.59 12.41 8.86
C VAL A 220 11.82 12.30 7.97
N ALA A 221 13.02 12.49 8.51
CA ALA A 221 14.29 12.44 7.79
C ALA A 221 14.93 11.03 7.78
N SER A 222 14.25 10.00 8.30
CA SER A 222 14.79 8.64 8.39
C SER A 222 14.81 7.92 7.04
N GLY A 223 15.67 6.91 6.94
CA GLY A 223 15.67 5.97 5.82
C GLY A 223 14.37 5.16 5.72
N ALA A 224 13.70 4.91 6.84
CA ALA A 224 12.40 4.24 6.85
C ALA A 224 11.34 5.09 6.14
N ALA A 225 11.31 6.39 6.43
CA ALA A 225 10.44 7.34 5.72
C ALA A 225 10.80 7.38 4.22
N LEU A 226 12.10 7.51 3.88
CA LEU A 226 12.57 7.49 2.48
C LEU A 226 12.08 6.24 1.73
N ALA A 227 12.20 5.04 2.32
CA ALA A 227 11.77 3.81 1.67
C ALA A 227 10.27 3.79 1.37
N THR A 228 9.43 4.37 2.24
CA THR A 228 7.99 4.49 1.98
C THR A 228 7.68 5.49 0.86
N VAL A 229 8.44 6.59 0.75
CA VAL A 229 8.34 7.57 -0.36
C VAL A 229 8.69 6.94 -1.70
N VAL A 230 9.80 6.21 -1.73
CA VAL A 230 10.25 5.47 -2.93
C VAL A 230 9.20 4.46 -3.36
N GLY A 231 8.51 3.83 -2.39
CA GLY A 231 7.34 2.99 -2.67
C GLY A 231 6.28 3.70 -3.52
N VAL A 232 5.94 4.95 -3.19
CA VAL A 232 4.93 5.73 -3.96
C VAL A 232 5.38 5.98 -5.39
N LEU A 233 6.63 6.43 -5.54
CA LEU A 233 7.22 6.74 -6.86
C LEU A 233 7.23 5.52 -7.77
N THR A 234 7.51 4.35 -7.19
CA THR A 234 7.69 3.10 -7.93
C THR A 234 6.37 2.41 -8.21
N GLU A 235 5.42 2.47 -7.28
CA GLU A 235 4.17 1.71 -7.39
C GLU A 235 3.31 2.17 -8.57
N VAL A 236 3.14 3.48 -8.79
CA VAL A 236 2.29 4.00 -9.87
C VAL A 236 2.69 3.47 -11.27
N PRO A 237 3.95 3.61 -11.74
CA PRO A 237 4.34 3.08 -13.04
C PRO A 237 4.27 1.56 -13.12
N ILE A 238 4.59 0.85 -12.03
CA ILE A 238 4.51 -0.62 -11.98
C ILE A 238 3.06 -1.08 -12.08
N MET A 239 2.13 -0.44 -11.38
CA MET A 239 0.72 -0.79 -11.45
C MET A 239 0.14 -0.55 -12.85
N LEU A 240 0.52 0.53 -13.52
CA LEU A 240 0.15 0.77 -14.92
C LEU A 240 0.71 -0.32 -15.86
N LEU A 241 1.97 -0.74 -15.64
CA LEU A 241 2.56 -1.86 -16.37
C LEU A 241 1.78 -3.16 -16.13
N LEU A 242 1.42 -3.45 -14.88
CA LEU A 242 0.63 -4.64 -14.52
C LEU A 242 -0.76 -4.61 -15.16
N VAL A 243 -1.41 -3.45 -15.20
CA VAL A 243 -2.69 -3.25 -15.92
C VAL A 243 -2.51 -3.60 -17.40
N TRP A 244 -1.45 -3.10 -18.04
CA TRP A 244 -1.15 -3.40 -19.44
C TRP A 244 -0.88 -4.89 -19.68
N ILE A 245 -0.10 -5.54 -18.81
CA ILE A 245 0.16 -7.00 -18.86
C ILE A 245 -1.15 -7.78 -18.71
N SER A 246 -2.01 -7.37 -17.79
CA SER A 246 -3.29 -8.04 -17.50
C SER A 246 -4.24 -7.97 -18.69
N LEU A 247 -4.37 -6.78 -19.29
CA LEU A 247 -5.17 -6.60 -20.50
C LEU A 247 -4.64 -7.44 -21.68
N SER A 248 -3.32 -7.54 -21.82
CA SER A 248 -2.67 -8.34 -22.89
C SER A 248 -2.84 -9.84 -22.68
N THR A 249 -2.82 -10.30 -21.43
CA THR A 249 -2.95 -11.72 -21.07
C THR A 249 -4.39 -12.17 -20.83
N ARG A 250 -5.38 -11.29 -21.01
CA ARG A 250 -6.80 -11.55 -20.79
C ARG A 250 -7.32 -12.80 -21.51
N LYS A 251 -6.83 -13.07 -22.74
CA LYS A 251 -7.20 -14.23 -23.58
C LYS A 251 -6.77 -15.58 -22.98
N THR A 252 -5.90 -15.58 -21.98
CA THR A 252 -5.40 -16.81 -21.36
C THR A 252 -6.31 -17.37 -20.25
N PHE A 253 -7.37 -16.63 -19.89
CA PHE A 253 -8.34 -17.01 -18.86
C PHE A 253 -9.59 -17.69 -19.46
N PRO A 254 -10.19 -18.66 -18.74
CA PRO A 254 -11.40 -19.33 -19.18
C PRO A 254 -12.60 -18.36 -19.19
N GLY A 255 -13.47 -18.51 -20.20
CA GLY A 255 -14.72 -17.75 -20.31
C GLY A 255 -14.60 -16.36 -20.92
N HIS A 256 -13.52 -16.08 -21.66
CA HIS A 256 -13.42 -14.85 -22.44
C HIS A 256 -14.30 -14.94 -23.69
N LEU A 257 -15.59 -14.66 -23.52
CA LEU A 257 -16.46 -14.30 -24.65
C LEU A 257 -15.88 -13.05 -25.31
N GLN A 258 -15.85 -13.09 -26.64
CA GLN A 258 -15.48 -11.98 -27.54
C GLN A 258 -16.28 -10.72 -27.20
#